data_AF-A0A519DZB0-F1
#
_entry.id   AF-A0A519DZB0-F1
#
_cell.length_a   1.000
_cell.length_b   1.000
_cell.length_c   1.000
_cell.angle_alpha   90.00
_cell.angle_beta   90.00
_cell.angle_gamma   90.00
#
_symmetry.space_group_name_H-M   'P 1'
#
loop_
_entity.id
_entity.type
_entity.pdbx_description
1 polymer ?
#
loop_
_entity_poly.entity_id
_entity_poly.type
_entity_poly.pdbx_seq_one_letter_code
_entity_poly.pdbx_strand_id
1 'polypeptide(L)'
;MDIGDGKIVRTIYDAKGQPTKIVEFKNEIEISNSDQFRAQLKIADSDGATYELIVSPRTKVISEKLWDEIKNAGGYVYVYDPATKAPPKLLTERPK
;
A
#
# COMPACT_ATOMS: atom_id res chain seq x y z
N MET A 1 -10.60 10.65 6.86
CA MET A 1 -10.60 9.19 7.02
C MET A 1 -9.72 8.93 8.22
N ASP A 2 -10.30 8.51 9.33
CA ASP A 2 -9.55 8.17 10.53
C ASP A 2 -8.83 6.84 10.27
N ILE A 3 -7.51 6.88 10.21
CA ILE A 3 -6.68 5.67 10.09
C ILE A 3 -6.38 5.25 11.53
N GLY A 4 -7.42 4.81 12.24
CA GLY A 4 -7.24 4.18 13.56
C GLY A 4 -6.26 3.01 13.45
N ASP A 5 -5.74 2.51 14.58
CA ASP A 5 -4.67 1.49 14.69
C ASP A 5 -4.87 0.15 13.91
N GLY A 6 -5.92 0.04 13.10
CA GLY A 6 -6.24 -1.09 12.25
C GLY A 6 -5.60 -1.05 10.85
N LYS A 7 -5.36 -2.26 10.35
CA LYS A 7 -5.05 -2.53 8.94
C LYS A 7 -6.32 -2.30 8.10
N ILE A 8 -6.25 -1.50 7.06
CA ILE A 8 -7.38 -1.27 6.13
C ILE A 8 -6.93 -1.68 4.73
N VAL A 9 -7.68 -2.56 4.09
CA VAL A 9 -7.43 -3.03 2.72
C VAL A 9 -8.69 -2.80 1.90
N ARG A 10 -8.56 -2.23 0.70
CA ARG A 10 -9.68 -1.95 -0.21
C ARG A 10 -9.33 -2.32 -1.65
N THR A 11 -10.23 -3.02 -2.32
CA THR A 11 -10.15 -3.25 -3.76
C THR A 11 -11.02 -2.22 -4.49
N ILE A 12 -10.47 -1.58 -5.52
CA ILE A 12 -11.20 -0.66 -6.39
C ILE A 12 -11.51 -1.36 -7.70
N TYR A 13 -12.77 -1.29 -8.10
CA TYR A 13 -13.29 -1.90 -9.32
C TYR A 13 -13.57 -0.83 -10.37
N ASP A 14 -13.42 -1.17 -11.65
CA ASP A 14 -13.88 -0.34 -12.75
C ASP A 14 -15.42 -0.41 -12.93
N ALA A 15 -15.94 0.32 -13.91
CA ALA A 15 -17.37 0.32 -14.24
C ALA A 15 -17.90 -1.03 -14.74
N LYS A 16 -17.02 -1.98 -15.09
CA LYS A 16 -17.35 -3.34 -15.52
C LYS A 16 -17.25 -4.35 -14.37
N GLY A 17 -16.89 -3.91 -13.17
CA GLY A 17 -16.67 -4.77 -12.01
C GLY A 17 -15.33 -5.51 -12.04
N GLN A 18 -14.38 -5.10 -12.88
CA GLN A 18 -13.03 -5.66 -12.89
C GLN A 18 -12.16 -4.95 -11.84
N PRO A 19 -11.42 -5.70 -11.00
CA PRO A 19 -10.50 -5.09 -10.06
C PRO A 19 -9.39 -4.35 -10.81
N THR A 20 -9.11 -3.12 -10.39
CA THR A 20 -8.08 -2.27 -11.00
C THR A 20 -6.92 -1.99 -10.06
N LYS A 21 -7.20 -1.90 -8.75
CA LYS A 21 -6.17 -1.72 -7.73
C LYS A 21 -6.59 -2.28 -6.37
N ILE A 22 -5.61 -2.70 -5.58
CA ILE A 22 -5.73 -2.99 -4.17
C ILE A 22 -4.98 -1.89 -3.41
N VAL A 23 -5.61 -1.28 -2.42
CA VAL A 23 -5.03 -0.23 -1.57
C VAL A 23 -4.99 -0.72 -0.14
N GLU A 24 -3.79 -0.84 0.45
CA GLU A 24 -3.60 -1.12 1.87
C GLU A 24 -3.07 0.11 2.62
N PHE A 25 -3.64 0.39 3.79
CA PHE A 25 -3.20 1.46 4.69
C PHE A 25 -2.48 0.88 5.91
N LYS A 26 -1.36 1.49 6.28
CA LYS A 26 -0.54 1.12 7.46
C LYS A 26 -0.17 2.33 8.31
N ASN A 27 -0.28 2.14 9.63
CA ASN A 27 0.16 3.09 10.65
C ASN A 27 1.23 2.47 11.57
N GLU A 28 2.29 1.92 10.98
CA GLU A 28 3.35 1.19 11.68
C GLU A 28 4.71 1.91 11.51
N ILE A 29 5.62 1.78 12.48
CA ILE A 29 6.98 2.35 12.37
C ILE A 29 7.82 1.53 11.38
N GLU A 30 7.67 0.21 11.42
CA GLU A 30 8.40 -0.73 10.57
C GLU A 30 7.43 -1.68 9.90
N ILE A 31 7.57 -1.88 8.59
CA ILE A 31 6.68 -2.71 7.80
C ILE A 31 7.51 -3.80 7.12
N SER A 32 7.26 -5.05 7.50
CA SER A 32 7.90 -6.24 6.95
C SER A 32 7.05 -6.88 5.85
N ASN A 33 7.68 -7.70 5.00
CA ASN A 33 6.97 -8.50 3.99
C ASN A 33 6.21 -9.68 4.61
N SER A 34 5.12 -9.37 5.33
CA SER A 34 4.27 -10.33 6.01
C SER A 34 3.53 -11.27 5.04
N ASP A 35 3.03 -12.40 5.57
CA ASP A 35 2.23 -13.37 4.83
C ASP A 35 0.99 -12.73 4.18
N GLN A 36 0.40 -11.76 4.87
CA GLN A 36 -0.72 -10.97 4.36
C GLN A 36 -0.32 -10.18 3.11
N PHE A 37 0.82 -9.50 3.12
CA PHE A 37 1.30 -8.75 1.94
C PHE A 37 1.53 -9.69 0.76
N ARG A 38 2.24 -10.81 1.00
CA ARG A 38 2.52 -11.79 -0.05
C ARG A 38 1.24 -12.37 -0.65
N ALA A 39 0.23 -12.65 0.18
CA ALA A 39 -1.06 -13.14 -0.30
C ALA A 39 -1.79 -12.09 -1.16
N GLN A 40 -1.82 -10.83 -0.74
CA GLN A 40 -2.53 -9.79 -1.48
C GLN A 40 -1.81 -9.36 -2.75
N LEU A 41 -0.48 -9.34 -2.77
CA LEU A 41 0.31 -9.11 -3.97
C LEU A 41 0.06 -10.20 -5.02
N LYS A 42 -0.07 -11.46 -4.57
CA LYS A 42 -0.46 -12.57 -5.44
C LYS A 42 -1.88 -12.41 -6.00
N ILE A 43 -2.83 -11.92 -5.19
CA ILE A 43 -4.19 -11.63 -5.65
C ILE A 43 -4.19 -10.47 -6.66
N ALA A 44 -3.43 -9.40 -6.39
CA ALA A 44 -3.29 -8.28 -7.32
C ALA A 44 -2.79 -8.77 -8.69
N ASP A 45 -1.74 -9.59 -8.70
CA ASP A 45 -1.18 -10.20 -9.91
C ASP A 45 -2.19 -11.10 -10.64
N SER A 46 -2.90 -11.99 -9.92
CA SER A 46 -3.91 -12.87 -10.54
C SER A 46 -5.08 -12.11 -11.16
N ASP A 47 -5.43 -10.98 -10.55
CA ASP A 47 -6.60 -10.18 -10.91
C ASP A 47 -6.25 -9.10 -11.95
N GLY A 48 -4.97 -8.96 -12.33
CA GLY A 48 -4.49 -7.89 -13.20
C GLY A 48 -4.59 -6.50 -12.56
N ALA A 49 -4.68 -6.44 -11.23
CA ALA A 49 -4.78 -5.21 -10.46
C ALA A 49 -3.40 -4.77 -9.97
N THR A 50 -3.21 -3.46 -9.78
CA THR A 50 -2.00 -2.94 -9.11
C THR A 50 -2.14 -2.99 -7.59
N TYR A 51 -1.02 -2.98 -6.87
CA TYR A 51 -1.01 -2.93 -5.41
C TYR A 51 -0.43 -1.60 -4.90
N GLU A 52 -1.20 -0.85 -4.13
CA GLU A 52 -0.77 0.41 -3.52
C GLU A 52 -0.70 0.31 -2.01
N LEU A 53 0.42 0.74 -1.45
CA LEU A 53 0.62 0.84 0.00
C LEU A 53 0.61 2.30 0.41
N ILE A 54 -0.30 2.68 1.30
CA ILE A 54 -0.37 4.02 1.89
C ILE A 54 0.09 3.93 3.35
N VAL A 55 1.16 4.64 3.67
CA VAL A 55 1.78 4.63 5.00
C VAL A 55 1.61 5.96 5.72
N SER A 56 1.64 5.90 7.04
CA SER A 56 1.72 7.08 7.90
C SER A 56 3.08 7.79 7.83
N PRO A 57 3.18 9.09 8.19
CA PRO A 57 4.46 9.80 8.25
C PRO A 57 5.44 9.25 9.30
N ARG A 58 4.94 8.47 10.27
CA ARG A 58 5.77 7.84 11.31
C ARG A 58 6.44 6.55 10.84
N THR A 59 6.10 6.04 9.66
CA THR A 59 6.76 4.88 9.07
C THR A 59 8.20 5.24 8.70
N LYS A 60 9.16 4.51 9.29
CA LYS A 60 10.60 4.72 9.10
C LYS A 60 11.20 3.65 8.21
N VAL A 61 10.71 2.42 8.32
CA VAL A 61 11.28 1.27 7.63
C VAL A 61 10.22 0.56 6.82
N ILE A 62 10.51 0.32 5.55
CA ILE A 62 9.82 -0.67 4.74
C ILE A 62 10.85 -1.69 4.28
N SER A 63 10.59 -2.97 4.52
CA SER A 63 11.50 -4.03 4.07
C SER A 63 11.71 -3.96 2.55
N GLU A 64 12.95 -4.17 2.12
CA GLU A 64 13.33 -4.14 0.70
C GLU A 64 12.48 -5.09 -0.14
N LYS A 65 12.27 -6.32 0.36
CA LYS A 65 11.45 -7.31 -0.32
C LYS A 65 10.02 -6.83 -0.58
N LEU A 66 9.36 -6.23 0.42
CA LEU A 66 8.00 -5.72 0.23
C LEU A 66 7.97 -4.58 -0.79
N TRP A 67 8.93 -3.65 -0.69
CA TRP A 67 9.04 -2.52 -1.59
C TRP A 67 9.22 -2.96 -3.05
N ASP A 68 10.08 -3.96 -3.29
CA ASP A 68 10.35 -4.48 -4.62
C ASP A 68 9.16 -5.27 -5.17
N GLU A 69 8.48 -6.09 -4.36
CA GLU A 69 7.29 -6.81 -4.79
C GLU A 69 6.15 -5.87 -5.17
N ILE A 70 5.95 -4.77 -4.43
CA ILE A 70 4.97 -3.73 -4.79
C ILE A 70 5.30 -3.12 -6.15
N LYS A 71 6.57 -2.77 -6.39
CA LYS A 71 7.00 -2.21 -7.68
C LYS A 71 6.83 -3.19 -8.84
N ASN A 72 7.18 -4.44 -8.62
CA ASN A 72 7.04 -5.50 -9.63
C ASN A 72 5.57 -5.75 -10.01
N ALA A 73 4.64 -5.55 -9.06
CA ALA A 73 3.20 -5.60 -9.30
C ALA A 73 2.64 -4.32 -9.98
N GLY A 74 3.49 -3.43 -10.51
CA GLY A 74 3.07 -2.16 -11.11
C GLY A 74 2.52 -1.16 -10.09
N GLY A 75 2.80 -1.39 -8.80
CA GLY A 75 2.29 -0.65 -7.67
C GLY A 75 3.18 0.48 -7.19
N TYR A 76 2.67 1.24 -6.22
CA TYR A 76 3.36 2.39 -5.63
C TYR A 76 3.18 2.46 -4.12
N VAL A 77 4.11 3.15 -3.46
CA VAL A 77 4.01 3.48 -2.03
C VAL A 77 3.77 4.97 -1.86
N TYR A 78 2.78 5.34 -1.07
CA TYR A 78 2.45 6.72 -0.76
C TYR A 78 2.58 6.97 0.74
N VAL A 79 2.89 8.20 1.12
CA VAL A 79 2.74 8.70 2.49
C VAL A 79 1.51 9.60 2.57
N TYR A 80 0.68 9.41 3.59
CA TYR A 80 -0.48 10.26 3.84
C TYR A 80 -0.47 10.75 5.28
N ASP A 81 -0.45 12.08 5.45
CA ASP A 81 -0.60 12.74 6.75
C ASP A 81 -2.02 13.29 6.92
N PRO A 82 -2.87 12.66 7.76
CA PRO A 82 -4.23 13.13 7.98
C PRO A 82 -4.31 14.53 8.61
N ALA A 83 -3.26 14.98 9.31
CA ALA A 83 -3.22 16.30 9.93
C ALA A 83 -3.18 17.43 8.89
N THR A 84 -2.52 17.17 7.75
CA THR A 84 -2.37 18.15 6.67
C THR A 84 -3.61 18.26 5.79
N LYS A 85 -4.47 17.24 5.78
CA LYS A 85 -5.56 17.05 4.81
C LYS A 85 -5.11 17.10 3.34
N ALA A 86 -3.81 17.06 3.07
CA ALA A 86 -3.26 17.06 1.73
C ALA A 86 -3.43 15.68 1.07
N PRO A 87 -3.45 15.60 -0.26
CA PRO A 87 -3.43 14.31 -0.97
C PRO A 87 -2.21 13.45 -0.57
N PRO A 88 -2.31 12.11 -0.63
CA PRO A 88 -1.16 11.22 -0.45
C PRO A 88 -0.02 11.58 -1.41
N LYS A 89 1.21 11.58 -0.91
CA LYS A 89 2.42 11.88 -1.67
C LYS A 89 3.15 10.60 -2.03
N LEU A 90 3.51 10.44 -3.31
CA LEU A 90 4.32 9.30 -3.77
C LEU A 90 5.69 9.30 -3.08
N LEU A 91 6.09 8.14 -2.56
CA LEU A 91 7.46 7.89 -2.14
C LEU A 91 8.29 7.40 -3.33
N THR A 92 9.28 8.18 -3.72
CA THR A 92 10.22 7.83 -4.79
C THR A 92 11.35 6.91 -4.31
N GLU A 93 11.61 6.94 -3.00
CA GLU A 93 12.68 6.18 -2.35
C GLU A 93 12.13 5.39 -1.16
N ARG A 94 12.76 4.23 -0.90
CA ARG A 94 12.38 3.35 0.20
C ARG A 94 12.80 3.97 1.54
N PRO A 95 11.88 4.11 2.52
CA PRO A 95 12.24 4.43 3.90
C PRO A 95 13.14 3.32 4.49
N LYS A 96 14.26 3.71 5.11
CA LYS A 96 15.29 2.80 5.66
C LYS A 96 15.50 3.03 7.14
#